data_AF-A0A975HZG2-F1
#
_entry.id   AF-A0A975HZG2-F1
#
_cell.length_a   1.000
_cell.length_b   1.000
_cell.length_c   1.000
_cell.angle_alpha   90.00
_cell.angle_beta   90.00
_cell.angle_gamma   90.00
#
_symmetry.space_group_name_H-M   'P 1'
#
loop_
_entity.id
_entity.type
_entity.pdbx_description
1 polymer ?
#
loop_
_entity_poly.entity_id
_entity_poly.type
_entity_poly.pdbx_seq_one_letter_code
_entity_poly.pdbx_strand_id
1 'polypeptide(L)'
;MLNLGKYRLVILLTGLFLVIFGAVMVLTFVISRQIATDAVSLNLAGQQRTQVQQLVKTVLLLEQGNTQGVIDSNGATSFSELKDLYSTVDALNAALTAFREGGMQLESGARVALTPQDDVQAAAFFKLLDELWAPINQQVQALRKKENPTSDDFGALLQVLVPDNLNLLETSNLLTSRMEALSAGKAATLRQIQTGGIALAFLNFALIVYVFLGRLRASDSEVERMQV
;
A
#
# COMPACT_ATOMS: atom_id res chain seq x y z
N MET A 1 -50.79 -27.49 -1.78
CA MET A 1 -49.59 -27.30 -0.92
C MET A 1 -48.39 -27.65 -1.77
N LEU A 2 -47.44 -26.71 -2.00
CA LEU A 2 -46.26 -27.00 -2.82
C LEU A 2 -45.58 -28.25 -2.27
N ASN A 3 -45.43 -29.29 -3.10
CA ASN A 3 -44.71 -30.50 -2.72
C ASN A 3 -43.20 -30.20 -2.73
N LEU A 4 -42.75 -29.43 -1.73
CA LEU A 4 -41.37 -28.94 -1.59
C LEU A 4 -40.38 -30.11 -1.60
N GLY A 5 -40.76 -31.32 -1.20
CA GLY A 5 -39.90 -32.52 -1.26
C GLY A 5 -39.30 -32.77 -2.64
N LYS A 6 -40.07 -32.53 -3.73
CA LYS A 6 -39.58 -32.76 -5.10
C LYS A 6 -38.56 -31.71 -5.55
N TYR A 7 -38.51 -30.51 -4.98
CA TYR A 7 -37.56 -29.43 -5.36
C TYR A 7 -36.55 -29.06 -4.27
N ARG A 8 -36.71 -29.55 -3.04
CA ARG A 8 -35.92 -29.19 -1.85
C ARG A 8 -34.42 -29.36 -2.06
N LEU A 9 -34.00 -30.44 -2.74
CA LEU A 9 -32.58 -30.68 -3.03
C LEU A 9 -31.99 -29.64 -3.99
N VAL A 10 -32.69 -29.33 -5.09
CA VAL A 10 -32.24 -28.31 -6.04
C VAL A 10 -32.20 -26.94 -5.37
N ILE A 11 -33.24 -26.58 -4.61
CA ILE A 11 -33.29 -25.33 -3.85
C ILE A 11 -32.14 -25.23 -2.83
N LEU A 12 -31.84 -26.32 -2.11
CA LEU A 12 -30.71 -26.37 -1.18
C LEU A 12 -29.36 -26.18 -1.89
N LEU A 13 -29.14 -26.85 -3.01
CA LEU A 13 -27.91 -26.75 -3.79
C LEU A 13 -27.72 -25.35 -4.38
N THR A 14 -28.79 -24.76 -4.92
CA THR A 14 -28.80 -23.38 -5.41
C THR A 14 -28.58 -22.38 -4.26
N GLY A 15 -29.20 -22.59 -3.10
CA GLY A 15 -28.97 -21.77 -1.92
C GLY A 15 -27.51 -21.83 -1.45
N LEU A 16 -26.94 -23.03 -1.38
CA LEU A 16 -25.52 -23.24 -1.05
C LEU A 16 -24.60 -22.55 -2.06
N PHE A 17 -24.92 -22.65 -3.35
CA PHE A 17 -24.20 -21.95 -4.42
C PHE A 17 -24.17 -20.45 -4.18
N LEU A 18 -25.33 -19.84 -3.91
CA LEU A 18 -25.44 -18.40 -3.66
C LEU A 18 -24.65 -17.96 -2.44
N VAL A 19 -24.66 -18.76 -1.36
CA VAL A 19 -23.89 -18.48 -0.14
C VAL A 19 -22.39 -18.52 -0.43
N ILE A 20 -21.89 -19.56 -1.10
CA ILE A 20 -20.47 -19.68 -1.45
C ILE A 20 -20.06 -18.54 -2.38
N PHE A 21 -20.87 -18.25 -3.41
CA PHE A 21 -20.61 -17.17 -4.35
C PHE A 21 -20.56 -15.81 -3.66
N GLY A 22 -21.55 -15.52 -2.80
CA GLY A 22 -21.58 -14.29 -2.01
C GLY A 22 -20.37 -14.15 -1.10
N ALA A 23 -19.96 -15.22 -0.41
CA ALA A 23 -18.78 -15.22 0.45
C ALA A 23 -17.49 -14.91 -0.35
N VAL A 24 -17.30 -15.54 -1.50
CA VAL A 24 -16.15 -15.29 -2.39
C VAL A 24 -16.16 -13.84 -2.90
N MET A 25 -17.33 -13.30 -3.23
CA MET A 25 -17.49 -11.93 -3.70
C MET A 25 -17.14 -10.90 -2.61
N VAL A 26 -17.66 -11.09 -1.39
CA VAL A 26 -17.35 -10.23 -0.24
C VAL A 26 -15.86 -10.26 0.06
N LEU A 27 -15.26 -11.45 0.11
CA LEU A 27 -13.83 -11.61 0.38
C LEU A 27 -12.97 -10.96 -0.72
N THR A 28 -13.36 -11.14 -1.99
CA THR A 28 -12.73 -10.48 -3.13
C THR A 28 -12.76 -8.97 -2.98
N PHE A 29 -13.92 -8.41 -2.61
CA PHE A 29 -14.08 -6.98 -2.44
C PHE A 29 -13.25 -6.41 -1.29
N VAL A 30 -13.21 -7.10 -0.15
CA VAL A 30 -12.41 -6.69 1.01
C VAL A 30 -10.92 -6.69 0.67
N ILE A 31 -10.40 -7.77 0.07
CA ILE A 31 -8.97 -7.86 -0.28
C ILE A 31 -8.62 -6.85 -1.39
N SER A 32 -9.50 -6.66 -2.37
CA SER A 32 -9.28 -5.66 -3.44
C SER A 32 -9.17 -4.24 -2.89
N ARG A 33 -9.99 -3.88 -1.89
CA ARG A 33 -9.86 -2.59 -1.18
C ARG A 33 -8.52 -2.46 -0.46
N GLN A 34 -8.08 -3.52 0.22
CA GLN A 34 -6.78 -3.52 0.91
C GLN A 34 -5.61 -3.34 -0.07
N ILE A 35 -5.62 -4.03 -1.22
CA ILE A 35 -4.58 -3.89 -2.25
C ILE A 35 -4.52 -2.45 -2.78
N ALA A 36 -5.68 -1.79 -2.96
CA ALA A 36 -5.71 -0.40 -3.39
C ALA A 36 -5.08 0.55 -2.36
N THR A 37 -5.30 0.32 -1.06
CA THR A 37 -4.65 1.07 0.02
C THR A 37 -3.15 0.77 0.13
N ASP A 38 -2.75 -0.48 -0.09
CA ASP A 38 -1.33 -0.87 -0.07
C ASP A 38 -0.55 -0.24 -1.21
N ALA A 39 -1.17 -0.01 -2.38
CA ALA A 39 -0.52 0.63 -3.52
C ALA A 39 -0.03 2.06 -3.20
N VAL A 40 -0.81 2.81 -2.43
CA VAL A 40 -0.44 4.14 -1.92
C VAL A 40 0.73 4.03 -0.94
N SER A 41 0.61 3.11 0.02
CA SER A 41 1.66 2.87 1.01
C SER A 41 2.99 2.47 0.35
N LEU A 42 2.92 1.67 -0.72
CA LEU A 42 4.06 1.29 -1.54
C LEU A 42 4.66 2.49 -2.29
N ASN A 43 3.82 3.36 -2.88
CA ASN A 43 4.31 4.55 -3.58
C ASN A 43 5.01 5.52 -2.61
N LEU A 44 4.43 5.74 -1.42
CA LEU A 44 5.04 6.57 -0.38
C LEU A 44 6.36 5.99 0.12
N ALA A 45 6.45 4.66 0.28
CA ALA A 45 7.70 3.98 0.63
C ALA A 45 8.76 4.17 -0.47
N GLY A 46 8.37 4.03 -1.74
CA GLY A 46 9.24 4.30 -2.88
C GLY A 46 9.74 5.75 -2.95
N GLN A 47 8.88 6.72 -2.62
CA GLN A 47 9.25 8.13 -2.57
C GLN A 47 10.32 8.43 -1.51
N GLN A 48 10.35 7.71 -0.38
CA GLN A 48 11.38 7.91 0.66
C GLN A 48 12.79 7.76 0.09
N ARG A 49 13.01 6.74 -0.76
CA ARG A 49 14.30 6.49 -1.41
C ARG A 49 14.72 7.71 -2.24
N THR A 50 13.82 8.24 -3.05
CA THR A 50 14.08 9.41 -3.89
C THR A 50 14.34 10.66 -3.03
N GLN A 51 13.59 10.83 -1.94
CA GLN A 51 13.74 11.97 -1.03
C GLN A 51 15.07 11.94 -0.27
N VAL A 52 15.55 10.78 0.20
CA VAL A 52 16.88 10.64 0.82
C VAL A 52 18.00 11.04 -0.16
N GLN A 53 17.90 10.62 -1.43
CA GLN A 53 18.86 11.02 -2.45
C GLN A 53 18.80 12.51 -2.78
N GLN A 54 17.58 13.05 -2.89
CA GLN A 54 17.35 14.47 -3.11
C GLN A 54 17.91 15.31 -1.96
N LEU A 55 17.73 14.87 -0.72
CA LEU A 55 18.28 15.52 0.46
C LEU A 55 19.79 15.71 0.36
N VAL A 56 20.55 14.64 0.09
CA VAL A 56 22.01 14.71 -0.08
C VAL A 56 22.40 15.66 -1.20
N LYS A 57 21.73 15.56 -2.35
CA LYS A 57 22.00 16.41 -3.51
C LYS A 57 21.76 17.89 -3.18
N THR A 58 20.64 18.21 -2.53
CA THR A 58 20.27 19.58 -2.18
C THR A 58 21.25 20.17 -1.19
N VAL A 59 21.66 19.42 -0.17
CA VAL A 59 22.67 19.90 0.80
C VAL A 59 24.03 20.12 0.13
N LEU A 60 24.45 19.25 -0.80
CA LEU A 60 25.68 19.46 -1.58
C LEU A 60 25.63 20.74 -2.42
N LEU A 61 24.51 21.04 -3.07
CA LEU A 61 24.34 22.27 -3.85
C LEU A 61 24.41 23.53 -2.97
N LEU A 62 23.78 23.46 -1.79
CA LEU A 62 23.80 24.53 -0.79
C LEU A 62 25.21 24.77 -0.23
N GLU A 63 25.98 23.70 0.02
CA GLU A 63 27.37 23.79 0.48
C GLU A 63 28.28 24.43 -0.57
N GLN A 64 28.12 24.06 -1.85
CA GLN A 64 28.91 24.62 -2.95
C GLN A 64 28.57 26.08 -3.28
N GLY A 65 27.57 26.68 -2.61
CA GLY A 65 27.09 28.02 -2.92
C GLY A 65 26.45 28.12 -4.31
N ASN A 66 26.08 26.98 -4.91
CA ASN A 66 25.51 26.92 -6.26
C ASN A 66 23.99 27.14 -6.20
N THR A 67 23.55 28.14 -5.42
CA THR A 67 22.16 28.59 -5.35
C THR A 67 21.86 29.35 -6.63
N GLN A 68 21.17 28.70 -7.57
CA GLN A 68 20.76 29.34 -8.80
C GLN A 68 19.55 30.22 -8.45
N GLY A 69 19.84 31.43 -7.94
CA GLY A 69 18.85 32.36 -7.45
C GLY A 69 17.84 32.72 -8.54
N VAL A 70 16.64 32.15 -8.45
CA VAL A 70 15.47 32.72 -9.12
C VAL A 70 15.11 33.96 -8.30
N ILE A 71 15.48 35.13 -8.81
CA ILE A 71 15.01 36.41 -8.25
C ILE A 71 13.50 36.41 -8.41
N ASP A 72 12.78 36.39 -7.28
CA ASP A 72 11.35 36.63 -7.31
C ASP A 72 11.07 38.07 -7.77
N SER A 73 9.85 38.37 -8.18
CA SER A 73 9.45 39.68 -8.72
C SER A 73 9.71 40.85 -7.74
N ASN A 74 10.09 40.56 -6.50
CA ASN A 74 10.29 41.51 -5.41
C ASN A 74 11.78 41.71 -5.05
N GLY A 75 12.72 41.09 -5.77
CA GLY A 75 14.15 41.32 -5.57
C GLY A 75 14.75 40.55 -4.38
N ALA A 76 14.06 39.55 -3.84
CA ALA A 76 14.64 38.65 -2.84
C ALA A 76 15.42 37.54 -3.55
N THR A 77 16.66 37.28 -3.11
CA THR A 77 17.43 36.10 -3.52
C THR A 77 16.73 34.86 -2.99
N SER A 78 15.91 34.24 -3.82
CA SER A 78 15.17 33.05 -3.42
C SER A 78 16.13 31.87 -3.35
N PHE A 79 16.49 31.45 -2.13
CA PHE A 79 17.17 30.18 -1.88
C PHE A 79 16.20 29.02 -2.18
N SER A 80 15.95 28.75 -3.47
CA SER A 80 15.07 27.67 -3.91
C SER A 80 15.49 26.33 -3.29
N GLU A 81 16.80 26.09 -3.23
CA GLU A 81 17.40 24.89 -2.69
C GLU A 81 17.21 24.77 -1.16
N LEU A 82 17.20 25.89 -0.43
CA LEU A 82 16.95 25.89 1.02
C LEU A 82 15.50 25.54 1.32
N LYS A 83 14.57 26.08 0.53
CA LYS A 83 13.15 25.70 0.58
C LYS A 83 12.97 24.23 0.20
N ASP A 84 13.68 23.74 -0.79
CA ASP A 84 13.63 22.34 -1.22
C ASP A 84 14.18 21.39 -0.14
N LEU A 85 15.26 21.77 0.54
CA LEU A 85 15.80 21.03 1.70
C LEU A 85 14.73 20.90 2.79
N TYR A 86 14.13 22.01 3.17
CA TYR A 86 13.13 22.05 4.23
C TYR A 86 11.87 21.26 3.86
N SER A 87 11.34 21.45 2.67
CA SER A 87 10.17 20.70 2.21
C SER A 87 10.43 19.20 2.08
N THR A 88 11.64 18.78 1.66
CA THR A 88 12.03 17.36 1.61
C THR A 88 12.06 16.74 3.00
N VAL A 89 12.65 17.43 3.98
CA VAL A 89 12.71 16.97 5.38
C VAL A 89 11.32 16.91 6.01
N ASP A 90 10.46 17.89 5.74
CA ASP A 90 9.07 17.89 6.23
C ASP A 90 8.26 16.73 5.63
N ALA A 91 8.43 16.45 4.34
CA ALA A 91 7.76 15.35 3.66
C ALA A 91 8.24 13.98 4.16
N LEU A 92 9.55 13.81 4.40
CA LEU A 92 10.10 12.62 5.06
C LEU A 92 9.47 12.46 6.44
N ASN A 93 9.56 13.46 7.31
CA ASN A 93 9.00 13.40 8.66
C ASN A 93 7.50 13.05 8.68
N ALA A 94 6.71 13.65 7.78
CA ALA A 94 5.28 13.36 7.65
C ALA A 94 5.02 11.91 7.25
N ALA A 95 5.75 11.39 6.26
CA ALA A 95 5.64 10.00 5.83
C ALA A 95 6.05 9.01 6.94
N LEU A 96 7.14 9.28 7.64
CA LEU A 96 7.61 8.42 8.73
C LEU A 96 6.61 8.36 9.88
N THR A 97 6.02 9.49 10.24
CA THR A 97 4.95 9.57 11.24
C THR A 97 3.75 8.75 10.79
N ALA A 98 3.34 8.89 9.52
CA ALA A 98 2.17 8.19 9.02
C ALA A 98 2.38 6.68 8.85
N PHE A 99 3.60 6.22 8.57
CA PHE A 99 3.92 4.79 8.61
C PHE A 99 3.89 4.22 10.04
N ARG A 100 4.31 5.01 11.04
CA ARG A 100 4.39 4.59 12.45
C ARG A 100 3.04 4.61 13.15
N GLU A 101 2.30 5.70 13.00
CA GLU A 101 1.07 5.97 13.75
C GLU A 101 -0.19 5.71 12.91
N GLY A 102 -0.03 5.45 11.60
CA GLY A 102 -1.12 5.52 10.65
C GLY A 102 -1.58 6.96 10.44
N GLY A 103 -2.73 7.12 9.79
CA GLY A 103 -3.37 8.42 9.61
C GLY A 103 -3.60 8.79 8.16
N MET A 104 -4.06 10.02 7.91
CA MET A 104 -4.39 10.47 6.56
C MET A 104 -3.21 11.23 5.96
N GLN A 105 -2.62 10.70 4.89
CA GLN A 105 -1.59 11.40 4.11
C GLN A 105 -2.16 11.94 2.82
N LEU A 106 -1.74 13.14 2.41
CA LEU A 106 -2.10 13.69 1.11
C LEU A 106 -1.11 13.18 0.07
N GLU A 107 -1.60 12.40 -0.88
CA GLU A 107 -0.80 11.92 -2.00
C GLU A 107 -1.52 12.29 -3.31
N SER A 108 -0.86 13.03 -4.19
CA SER A 108 -1.42 13.45 -5.49
C SER A 108 -2.79 14.17 -5.40
N GLY A 109 -3.07 14.86 -4.29
CA GLY A 109 -4.33 15.58 -4.05
C GLY A 109 -5.45 14.75 -3.40
N ALA A 110 -5.25 13.45 -3.19
CA ALA A 110 -6.18 12.60 -2.46
C ALA A 110 -5.69 12.36 -1.02
N ARG A 111 -6.59 12.43 -0.04
CA ARG A 111 -6.27 12.00 1.34
C ARG A 111 -6.40 10.48 1.40
N VAL A 112 -5.31 9.81 1.76
CA VAL A 112 -5.28 8.34 1.87
C VAL A 112 -4.98 7.94 3.30
N ALA A 113 -5.76 7.00 3.82
CA ALA A 113 -5.53 6.41 5.13
C ALA A 113 -4.39 5.38 5.04
N LEU A 114 -3.33 5.61 5.80
CA LEU A 114 -2.26 4.66 6.04
C LEU A 114 -2.58 3.82 7.28
N THR A 115 -2.31 2.51 7.16
CA THR A 115 -2.43 1.59 8.29
C THR A 115 -1.09 1.53 9.00
N PRO A 116 -1.04 1.70 10.33
CA PRO A 116 0.20 1.55 11.10
C PRO A 116 0.86 0.21 10.80
N GLN A 117 2.18 0.21 10.68
CA GLN A 117 2.97 -1.03 10.55
C GLN A 117 3.49 -1.42 11.94
N ASP A 118 2.94 -2.48 12.54
CA ASP A 118 3.15 -2.87 13.94
C ASP A 118 3.89 -4.22 14.13
N ASP A 119 4.43 -4.77 13.06
CA ASP A 119 5.16 -6.04 13.12
C ASP A 119 6.65 -5.89 13.44
N VAL A 120 7.31 -7.03 13.71
CA VAL A 120 8.72 -7.11 14.13
C VAL A 120 9.70 -6.47 13.14
N GLN A 121 9.48 -6.57 11.83
CA GLN A 121 10.41 -5.97 10.85
C GLN A 121 10.09 -4.49 10.59
N ALA A 122 8.83 -4.05 10.77
CA ALA A 122 8.51 -2.62 10.85
C ALA A 122 9.17 -1.97 12.08
N ALA A 123 9.15 -2.64 13.23
CA ALA A 123 9.85 -2.18 14.43
C ALA A 123 11.38 -2.08 14.23
N ALA A 124 11.99 -3.05 13.54
CA ALA A 124 13.41 -3.00 13.18
C ALA A 124 13.73 -1.82 12.24
N PHE A 125 12.87 -1.58 11.23
CA PHE A 125 12.97 -0.42 10.35
C PHE A 125 12.89 0.89 11.14
N PHE A 126 11.87 1.07 11.98
CA PHE A 126 11.70 2.29 12.77
C PHE A 126 12.82 2.53 13.75
N LYS A 127 13.37 1.47 14.35
CA LYS A 127 14.53 1.58 15.23
C LYS A 127 15.77 2.06 14.47
N LEU A 128 16.10 1.41 13.35
CA LEU A 128 17.25 1.78 12.53
C LEU A 128 17.10 3.20 11.96
N LEU A 129 15.88 3.57 11.58
CA LEU A 129 15.57 4.90 11.11
C LEU A 129 15.67 5.95 12.22
N ASP A 130 15.19 5.68 13.44
CA ASP A 130 15.34 6.61 14.57
C ASP A 130 16.82 6.86 14.88
N GLU A 131 17.67 5.83 14.78
CA GLU A 131 19.12 5.94 14.98
C GLU A 131 19.80 6.79 13.89
N LEU A 132 19.42 6.60 12.61
CA LEU A 132 20.07 7.27 11.48
C LEU A 132 19.48 8.67 11.19
N TRP A 133 18.17 8.85 11.36
CA TRP A 133 17.46 10.08 10.95
C TRP A 133 17.44 11.16 12.02
N ALA A 134 17.38 10.80 13.32
CA ALA A 134 17.25 11.78 14.39
C ALA A 134 18.38 12.83 14.40
N PRO A 135 19.67 12.48 14.22
CA PRO A 135 20.76 13.46 14.19
C PRO A 135 20.64 14.44 13.01
N ILE A 136 20.26 13.94 11.84
CA ILE A 136 20.08 14.73 10.62
C ILE A 136 18.92 15.70 10.79
N ASN A 137 17.75 15.20 11.23
CA ASN A 137 16.58 16.03 11.45
C ASN A 137 16.88 17.12 12.50
N GLN A 138 17.58 16.78 13.59
CA GLN A 138 17.97 17.76 14.60
C GLN A 138 18.86 18.87 14.04
N GLN A 139 19.87 18.54 13.22
CA GLN A 139 20.71 19.55 12.57
C GLN A 139 19.91 20.43 11.62
N VAL A 140 19.03 19.85 10.78
CA VAL A 140 18.17 20.64 9.89
C VAL A 140 17.27 21.59 10.68
N GLN A 141 16.69 21.15 11.80
CA GLN A 141 15.89 22.02 12.67
C GLN A 141 16.73 23.12 13.34
N ALA A 142 18.01 22.88 13.62
CA ALA A 142 18.93 23.92 14.08
C ALA A 142 19.23 24.95 12.97
N LEU A 143 19.41 24.49 11.72
CA LEU A 143 19.61 25.37 10.56
C LEU A 143 18.41 26.29 10.31
N ARG A 144 17.18 25.79 10.48
CA ARG A 144 15.95 26.59 10.36
C ARG A 144 15.87 27.78 11.32
N LYS A 145 16.57 27.70 12.47
CA LYS A 145 16.61 28.77 13.46
C LYS A 145 17.63 29.85 13.12
N LYS A 146 18.51 29.62 12.15
CA LYS A 146 19.48 30.60 11.68
C LYS A 146 18.83 31.49 10.63
N GLU A 147 19.08 32.80 10.75
CA GLU A 147 18.54 33.79 9.83
C GLU A 147 19.21 33.69 8.44
N ASN A 148 20.52 33.42 8.40
CA ASN A 148 21.28 33.18 7.17
C ASN A 148 22.25 32.01 7.35
N PRO A 149 21.84 30.76 7.04
CA PRO A 149 22.74 29.60 7.02
C PRO A 149 23.86 29.79 5.99
N THR A 150 25.08 29.39 6.34
CA THR A 150 26.27 29.53 5.47
C THR A 150 26.66 28.21 4.78
N SER A 151 27.59 28.27 3.82
CA SER A 151 28.22 27.06 3.24
C SER A 151 28.79 26.13 4.31
N ASP A 152 29.48 26.68 5.33
CA ASP A 152 30.02 25.89 6.46
C ASP A 152 28.92 25.15 7.24
N ASP A 153 27.73 25.76 7.38
CA ASP A 153 26.60 25.13 8.04
C ASP A 153 26.08 23.91 7.27
N PHE A 154 26.06 23.98 5.94
CA PHE A 154 25.71 22.85 5.09
C PHE A 154 26.82 21.80 5.02
N GLY A 155 28.09 22.22 5.07
CA GLY A 155 29.23 21.32 5.23
C GLY A 155 29.15 20.50 6.52
N ALA A 156 28.74 21.12 7.63
CA ALA A 156 28.50 20.42 8.90
C ALA A 156 27.32 19.43 8.81
N LEU A 157 26.28 19.75 8.04
CA LEU A 157 25.17 18.83 7.77
C LEU A 157 25.61 17.63 6.92
N LEU A 158 26.46 17.85 5.91
CA LEU A 158 27.01 16.77 5.09
C LEU A 158 27.86 15.79 5.90
N GLN A 159 28.59 16.26 6.92
CA GLN A 159 29.40 15.37 7.78
C GLN A 159 28.56 14.35 8.54
N VAL A 160 27.29 14.66 8.83
CA VAL A 160 26.35 13.73 9.47
C VAL A 160 25.57 12.93 8.43
N LEU A 161 25.18 13.58 7.33
CA LEU A 161 24.32 12.98 6.31
C LEU A 161 25.04 11.97 5.41
N VAL A 162 26.29 12.23 5.01
CA VAL A 162 27.02 11.40 4.04
C VAL A 162 27.39 10.01 4.59
N PRO A 163 27.92 9.86 5.82
CA PRO A 163 28.27 8.56 6.37
C PRO A 163 27.07 7.60 6.43
N ASP A 164 25.90 8.14 6.77
CA ASP A 164 24.67 7.36 6.98
C ASP A 164 23.77 7.29 5.75
N ASN A 165 24.11 7.99 4.65
CA ASN A 165 23.27 8.04 3.45
C ASN A 165 22.99 6.65 2.87
N LEU A 166 24.02 5.80 2.76
CA LEU A 166 23.84 4.43 2.25
C LEU A 166 22.94 3.61 3.18
N ASN A 167 23.10 3.76 4.49
CA ASN A 167 22.28 3.08 5.49
C ASN A 167 20.82 3.56 5.42
N LEU A 168 20.57 4.87 5.24
CA LEU A 168 19.23 5.43 5.04
C LEU A 168 18.57 4.95 3.75
N LEU A 169 19.35 4.85 2.67
CA LEU A 169 18.93 4.29 1.39
C LEU A 169 18.55 2.81 1.51
N GLU A 170 19.37 2.02 2.19
CA GLU A 170 19.11 0.60 2.44
C GLU A 170 17.88 0.41 3.34
N THR A 171 17.75 1.23 4.39
CA THR A 171 16.59 1.24 5.28
C THR A 171 15.30 1.56 4.51
N SER A 172 15.34 2.53 3.59
CA SER A 172 14.22 2.86 2.70
C SER A 172 13.86 1.72 1.72
N ASN A 173 14.87 1.01 1.22
CA ASN A 173 14.65 -0.17 0.37
C ASN A 173 14.01 -1.30 1.17
N LEU A 174 14.43 -1.53 2.42
CA LEU A 174 13.83 -2.54 3.29
C LEU A 174 12.33 -2.29 3.49
N LEU A 175 11.93 -1.04 3.74
CA LEU A 175 10.52 -0.66 3.83
C LEU A 175 9.80 -0.92 2.51
N THR A 176 10.37 -0.50 1.38
CA THR A 176 9.76 -0.67 0.05
C THR A 176 9.56 -2.15 -0.27
N SER A 177 10.60 -2.98 -0.17
CA SER A 177 10.54 -4.41 -0.44
C SER A 177 9.56 -5.14 0.49
N ARG A 178 9.44 -4.69 1.73
CA ARG A 178 8.43 -5.20 2.66
C ARG A 178 7.01 -4.90 2.17
N MET A 179 6.74 -3.65 1.79
CA MET A 179 5.42 -3.26 1.27
C MET A 179 5.06 -4.02 -0.01
N GLU A 180 6.05 -4.26 -0.88
CA GLU A 180 5.89 -5.12 -2.07
C GLU A 180 5.50 -6.55 -1.69
N ALA A 181 6.21 -7.15 -0.71
CA ALA A 181 5.93 -8.51 -0.26
C ALA A 181 4.54 -8.66 0.35
N LEU A 182 4.10 -7.69 1.17
CA LEU A 182 2.76 -7.68 1.77
C LEU A 182 1.67 -7.59 0.69
N SER A 183 1.83 -6.68 -0.27
CA SER A 183 0.89 -6.50 -1.39
C SER A 183 0.82 -7.76 -2.27
N ALA A 184 1.97 -8.35 -2.60
CA ALA A 184 2.05 -9.59 -3.38
C ALA A 184 1.38 -10.77 -2.65
N GLY A 185 1.56 -10.89 -1.32
CA GLY A 185 0.92 -11.93 -0.51
C GLY A 185 -0.61 -11.83 -0.50
N LYS A 186 -1.16 -10.62 -0.38
CA LYS A 186 -2.62 -10.39 -0.46
C LYS A 186 -3.16 -10.72 -1.85
N ALA A 187 -2.47 -10.32 -2.91
CA ALA A 187 -2.85 -10.65 -4.28
C ALA A 187 -2.83 -12.16 -4.55
N ALA A 188 -1.82 -12.88 -4.04
CA ALA A 188 -1.74 -14.33 -4.13
C ALA A 188 -2.90 -15.01 -3.39
N THR A 189 -3.21 -14.54 -2.18
CA THR A 189 -4.34 -15.03 -1.38
C THR A 189 -5.67 -14.82 -2.12
N LEU A 190 -5.89 -13.64 -2.70
CA LEU A 190 -7.07 -13.35 -3.51
C LEU A 190 -7.21 -14.34 -4.67
N ARG A 191 -6.12 -14.60 -5.40
CA ARG A 191 -6.12 -15.54 -6.53
C ARG A 191 -6.45 -16.97 -6.09
N GLN A 192 -5.93 -17.41 -4.95
CA GLN A 192 -6.25 -18.74 -4.39
C GLN A 192 -7.74 -18.85 -4.04
N ILE A 193 -8.29 -17.85 -3.34
CA ILE A 193 -9.72 -17.78 -2.99
C ILE A 193 -10.59 -17.80 -4.24
N GLN A 194 -10.27 -17.00 -5.26
CA GLN A 194 -11.02 -16.97 -6.51
C GLN A 194 -10.95 -18.30 -7.25
N THR A 195 -9.75 -18.88 -7.36
CA THR A 195 -9.57 -20.17 -8.03
C THR A 195 -10.34 -21.29 -7.34
N GLY A 196 -10.25 -21.36 -6.01
CA GLY A 196 -11.01 -22.33 -5.21
C GLY A 196 -12.52 -22.09 -5.28
N GLY A 197 -12.94 -20.82 -5.20
CA GLY A 197 -14.35 -20.43 -5.31
C GLY A 197 -14.96 -20.78 -6.67
N ILE A 198 -14.23 -20.51 -7.75
CA ILE A 198 -14.64 -20.89 -9.12
C ILE A 198 -14.73 -22.41 -9.24
N ALA A 199 -13.72 -23.15 -8.77
CA ALA A 199 -13.75 -24.62 -8.82
C ALA A 199 -14.96 -25.19 -8.06
N LEU A 200 -15.25 -24.68 -6.86
CA LEU A 200 -16.42 -25.07 -6.07
C LEU A 200 -17.74 -24.71 -6.76
N ALA A 201 -17.82 -23.53 -7.37
CA ALA A 201 -18.98 -23.10 -8.14
C ALA A 201 -19.23 -24.03 -9.34
N PHE A 202 -18.19 -24.40 -10.07
CA PHE A 202 -18.27 -25.37 -11.18
C PHE A 202 -18.74 -26.75 -10.71
N LEU A 203 -18.16 -27.27 -9.62
CA LEU A 203 -18.56 -28.56 -9.05
C LEU A 203 -20.03 -28.54 -8.60
N ASN A 204 -20.45 -27.47 -7.92
CA ASN A 204 -21.83 -27.31 -7.48
C ASN A 204 -22.79 -27.22 -8.68
N PHE A 205 -22.45 -26.44 -9.71
CA PHE A 205 -23.23 -26.35 -10.93
C PHE A 205 -23.37 -27.70 -11.65
N ALA A 206 -22.27 -28.45 -11.78
CA ALA A 206 -22.29 -29.79 -12.35
C ALA A 206 -23.22 -30.73 -11.57
N LEU A 207 -23.21 -30.64 -10.23
CA LEU A 207 -24.09 -31.43 -9.36
C LEU A 207 -25.56 -31.02 -9.53
N ILE A 208 -25.86 -29.72 -9.62
CA ILE A 208 -27.21 -29.22 -9.91
C ILE A 208 -27.69 -29.78 -11.25
N VAL A 209 -26.88 -29.67 -12.32
CA VAL A 209 -27.22 -30.18 -13.65
C VAL A 209 -27.44 -31.69 -13.61
N TYR A 210 -26.57 -32.44 -12.93
CA TYR A 210 -26.70 -33.90 -12.79
C TYR A 210 -28.02 -34.30 -12.10
N VAL A 211 -28.33 -33.66 -10.95
CA VAL A 211 -29.58 -33.91 -10.21
C VAL A 211 -30.79 -33.49 -11.04
N PHE A 212 -30.72 -32.38 -11.76
CA PHE A 212 -31.80 -31.87 -12.59
C PHE A 212 -32.09 -32.79 -13.79
N LEU A 213 -31.06 -33.20 -14.52
CA LEU A 213 -31.17 -34.13 -15.65
C LEU A 213 -31.71 -35.51 -15.21
N GLY A 214 -31.23 -36.03 -14.07
CA GLY A 214 -31.74 -37.28 -13.51
C GLY A 214 -33.24 -37.20 -13.19
N ARG A 215 -33.71 -36.05 -12.71
CA ARG A 215 -35.12 -35.80 -12.41
C ARG A 215 -35.99 -35.64 -13.66
N LEU A 216 -35.46 -35.00 -14.72
CA LEU A 216 -36.16 -34.91 -16.01
C LEU A 216 -36.39 -36.31 -16.59
N ARG A 217 -35.33 -37.13 -16.68
CA ARG A 217 -35.43 -38.50 -17.20
C ARG A 217 -36.43 -39.36 -16.42
N ALA A 218 -36.43 -39.25 -15.10
CA ALA A 218 -37.41 -39.96 -14.26
C ALA A 218 -38.84 -39.50 -14.57
N SER A 219 -39.05 -38.18 -14.73
CA SER A 219 -40.36 -37.61 -15.08
C SER A 219 -40.85 -38.06 -16.45
N ASP A 220 -39.99 -38.08 -17.47
CA ASP A 220 -40.37 -38.51 -18.82
C ASP A 220 -40.81 -39.98 -18.83
N SER A 221 -40.11 -40.84 -18.08
CA SER A 221 -40.45 -42.26 -17.95
C SER A 221 -41.76 -42.54 -17.21
N GLU A 222 -42.22 -41.63 -16.34
CA GLU A 222 -43.53 -41.72 -15.68
C GLU A 222 -44.65 -41.33 -16.65
N VAL A 223 -44.43 -40.32 -17.50
CA VAL A 223 -45.41 -39.87 -18.50
C VAL A 223 -45.63 -40.94 -19.58
N GLU A 224 -44.57 -41.57 -20.07
CA GLU A 224 -44.68 -42.67 -21.05
C GLU A 224 -45.49 -43.86 -20.51
N ARG A 225 -45.35 -44.19 -19.21
CA ARG A 225 -46.10 -45.28 -18.58
C ARG A 225 -47.58 -44.99 -18.35
N MET A 226 -47.99 -43.72 -18.34
CA MET A 226 -49.40 -43.33 -18.21
C MET A 226 -50.12 -43.22 -19.56
N GLN A 227 -49.39 -43.27 -20.68
CA GLN A 227 -49.94 -43.21 -22.04
C GLN A 227 -50.06 -44.59 -22.71
N VAL A 228 -49.59 -45.65 -22.05
CA VAL A 228 -49.76 -47.06 -22.43
C VAL A 228 -50.84 -47.68 -21.56
#